data_AF-A0A2V9C2L3-F1
#
_entry.id   AF-A0A2V9C2L3-F1
#
_cell.length_a   1.000
_cell.length_b   1.000
_cell.length_c   1.000
_cell.angle_alpha   90.00
_cell.angle_beta   90.00
_cell.angle_gamma   90.00
#
_symmetry.space_group_name_H-M   'P 1'
#
loop_
_entity.id
_entity.type
_entity.pdbx_description
1 polymer ?
#
loop_
_entity_poly.entity_id
_entity_poly.type
_entity_poly.pdbx_seq_one_letter_code
_entity_poly.pdbx_strand_id
1 'polypeptide(L)'
;VTPQVIHVEGDPDHPINRGTLCPKGASLEQDILNERRLMKPQVRRPGSDQWEDISWDDAIGEIARWVKKTRDQTFVEKDGQGRTVNRCEGIAWIGGCTDTNEFNYLVGKSMRSLGICYLETQARV
;
A
#
# COMPACT_ATOMS: atom_id res chain seq x y z
N VAL A 1 6.13 15.03 -25.62
CA VAL A 1 7.18 15.20 -24.58
C VAL A 1 6.64 14.55 -23.31
N THR A 2 7.39 13.63 -22.70
CA THR A 2 7.03 13.04 -21.40
C THR A 2 7.70 13.87 -20.30
N PRO A 3 6.95 14.46 -19.35
CA PRO A 3 7.54 15.21 -18.25
C PRO A 3 8.47 14.32 -17.41
N GLN A 4 9.61 14.87 -17.00
CA GLN A 4 10.59 14.20 -16.14
C GLN A 4 11.20 15.21 -15.17
N VAL A 5 11.44 14.78 -13.93
CA VAL A 5 12.17 15.56 -12.93
C VAL A 5 13.64 15.64 -13.35
N ILE A 6 14.21 16.85 -13.35
CA ILE A 6 15.64 17.10 -13.67
C ILE A 6 16.41 17.75 -12.52
N HIS A 7 15.71 18.17 -11.47
CA HIS A 7 16.26 18.81 -10.28
C HIS A 7 15.21 18.79 -9.17
N VAL A 8 15.66 18.70 -7.91
CA VAL A 8 14.81 18.89 -6.72
C VAL A 8 15.55 19.77 -5.72
N GLU A 9 14.89 20.83 -5.26
CA GLU A 9 15.40 21.73 -4.23
C GLU A 9 14.29 22.17 -3.27
N GLY A 10 14.68 22.87 -2.20
CA GLY A 10 13.73 23.37 -1.21
C GLY A 10 13.00 24.63 -1.71
N ASP A 11 11.71 24.72 -1.40
CA ASP A 11 10.91 25.92 -1.66
C ASP A 11 11.33 27.06 -0.70
N PRO A 12 11.88 28.19 -1.21
CA PRO A 12 12.30 29.31 -0.37
C PRO A 12 11.15 30.03 0.32
N ASP A 13 9.93 29.96 -0.22
CA ASP A 13 8.73 30.63 0.33
C ASP A 13 8.03 29.80 1.42
N HIS A 14 8.43 28.53 1.59
CA HIS A 14 7.80 27.65 2.56
C HIS A 14 8.12 28.08 4.01
N PRO A 15 7.10 28.34 4.86
CA PRO A 15 7.28 29.04 6.14
C PRO A 15 8.07 28.25 7.18
N ILE A 16 8.12 26.92 7.06
CA ILE A 16 8.74 26.02 8.04
C ILE A 16 10.24 25.88 7.79
N ASN A 17 10.64 25.51 6.57
CA ASN A 17 12.02 25.17 6.23
C ASN A 17 12.74 26.26 5.42
N ARG A 18 12.03 27.24 4.84
CA ARG A 18 12.61 28.40 4.12
C ARG A 18 13.68 28.00 3.10
N GLY A 19 13.39 27.00 2.26
CA GLY A 19 14.30 26.47 1.25
C GLY A 19 15.35 25.47 1.75
N THR A 20 15.48 25.24 3.06
CA THR A 20 16.46 24.27 3.58
C THR A 20 15.96 22.84 3.47
N LEU A 21 16.88 21.91 3.15
CA LEU A 21 16.63 20.47 3.11
C LEU A 21 17.74 19.74 3.87
N CYS A 22 17.36 18.74 4.67
CA CYS A 22 18.30 17.77 5.21
C CYS A 22 18.76 16.80 4.10
N PRO A 23 19.78 15.93 4.30
CA PRO A 23 20.32 15.10 3.23
C PRO A 23 19.28 14.19 2.57
N LYS A 24 18.28 13.72 3.32
CA LYS A 24 17.19 12.90 2.78
C LYS A 24 16.30 13.65 1.78
N GLY A 25 16.02 14.93 2.06
CA GLY A 25 15.21 15.76 1.17
C GLY A 25 16.01 16.23 -0.04
N ALA A 26 17.26 16.64 0.17
CA ALA A 26 18.15 17.09 -0.90
C ALA A 26 18.51 15.97 -1.89
N SER A 27 18.40 14.71 -1.50
CA SER A 27 18.65 13.55 -2.37
C SER A 27 17.39 13.00 -3.06
N LEU A 28 16.24 13.68 -2.99
CA LEU A 28 14.97 13.12 -3.47
C LEU A 28 14.96 12.83 -4.98
N GLU A 29 15.70 13.61 -5.78
CA GLU A 29 15.89 13.32 -7.22
C GLU A 29 16.47 11.91 -7.44
N GLN A 30 17.41 11.49 -6.60
CA GLN A 30 18.05 10.16 -6.70
C GLN A 30 17.08 9.01 -6.35
N ASP A 31 16.05 9.29 -5.54
CA ASP A 31 14.98 8.34 -5.25
C ASP A 31 13.98 8.25 -6.41
N ILE A 32 13.59 9.40 -6.96
CA ILE A 32 12.64 9.49 -8.09
C ILE A 32 13.19 8.83 -9.35
N LEU A 33 14.46 9.11 -9.69
CA LEU A 33 15.15 8.63 -10.89
C LEU A 33 15.99 7.37 -10.65
N ASN A 34 15.65 6.58 -9.63
CA ASN A 34 16.41 5.39 -9.29
C ASN A 34 16.18 4.25 -10.29
N GLU A 35 17.26 3.66 -10.82
CA GLU A 35 17.20 2.49 -11.71
C GLU A 35 16.57 1.24 -11.06
N ARG A 36 16.54 1.19 -9.72
CA ARG A 36 15.94 0.09 -8.95
C ARG A 36 14.44 0.22 -8.74
N ARG A 37 13.79 1.24 -9.30
CA ARG A 37 12.33 1.39 -9.18
C ARG A 37 11.61 0.20 -9.81
N LEU A 38 10.59 -0.28 -9.12
CA LEU A 38 9.69 -1.29 -9.64
C LEU A 38 8.79 -0.66 -10.70
N MET A 39 8.87 -1.14 -11.94
CA MET A 39 8.16 -0.57 -13.09
C MET A 39 6.98 -1.43 -13.56
N LYS A 40 6.86 -2.66 -13.04
CA LYS A 40 5.83 -3.62 -13.43
C LYS A 40 5.40 -4.47 -12.23
N PRO A 41 4.18 -5.01 -12.23
CA PRO A 41 3.78 -6.06 -11.30
C PRO A 41 4.63 -7.30 -11.49
N GLN A 42 5.02 -7.91 -10.37
CA GLN A 42 5.78 -9.16 -10.36
C GLN A 42 5.10 -10.14 -9.40
N VAL A 43 5.15 -11.44 -9.75
CA VAL A 43 4.64 -12.52 -8.92
C VAL A 43 5.73 -13.55 -8.68
N ARG A 44 5.78 -14.05 -7.43
CA ARG A 44 6.60 -15.20 -7.07
C ARG A 44 5.67 -16.38 -6.82
N ARG A 45 5.73 -17.38 -7.71
CA ARG A 45 4.85 -18.56 -7.63
C ARG A 45 5.25 -19.46 -6.43
N PRO A 46 4.31 -20.20 -5.82
CA PRO A 46 4.63 -21.11 -4.72
C PRO A 46 5.74 -22.09 -5.11
N GLY A 47 6.76 -22.21 -4.25
CA GLY A 47 7.92 -23.08 -4.50
C GLY A 47 9.00 -22.48 -5.42
N SER A 48 8.77 -21.34 -6.06
CA SER A 48 9.77 -20.65 -6.88
C SER A 48 10.73 -19.82 -6.02
N ASP A 49 11.95 -19.62 -6.48
CA ASP A 49 12.92 -18.63 -5.99
C ASP A 49 13.07 -17.40 -6.90
N GLN A 50 12.37 -17.38 -8.03
CA GLN A 50 12.39 -16.30 -9.03
C GLN A 50 11.09 -15.49 -9.09
N TRP A 51 11.21 -14.23 -9.50
CA TRP A 51 10.09 -13.35 -9.85
C TRP A 51 9.72 -13.48 -11.34
N GLU A 52 8.43 -13.40 -11.63
CA GLU A 52 7.84 -13.37 -12.96
C GLU A 52 7.14 -12.03 -13.18
N ASP A 53 7.47 -11.32 -14.27
CA ASP A 53 6.74 -10.12 -14.70
C ASP A 53 5.34 -10.52 -15.18
N ILE A 54 4.29 -9.86 -14.68
CA ILE A 54 2.90 -10.09 -15.10
C ILE A 54 2.20 -8.77 -15.45
N SER A 55 1.05 -8.87 -16.14
CA SER A 55 0.24 -7.69 -16.43
C SER A 55 -0.46 -7.16 -15.18
N TRP A 56 -0.90 -5.90 -15.23
CA TRP A 56 -1.74 -5.34 -14.16
C TRP A 56 -3.08 -6.06 -14.01
N ASP A 57 -3.69 -6.49 -15.13
CA ASP A 57 -4.95 -7.23 -15.12
C ASP A 57 -4.79 -8.59 -14.43
N ASP A 58 -3.70 -9.30 -14.72
CA ASP A 58 -3.38 -10.56 -14.05
C ASP A 58 -3.13 -10.33 -12.56
N ALA A 59 -2.30 -9.35 -12.20
CA ALA A 59 -1.99 -9.05 -10.81
C ALA A 59 -3.25 -8.74 -9.99
N ILE A 60 -4.12 -7.86 -10.50
CA ILE A 60 -5.37 -7.48 -9.83
C ILE A 60 -6.32 -8.67 -9.78
N GLY A 61 -6.50 -9.41 -10.88
CA GLY A 61 -7.38 -10.57 -10.95
C GLY A 61 -6.97 -11.69 -10.00
N GLU A 62 -5.66 -11.96 -9.90
CA GLU A 62 -5.12 -12.95 -8.98
C GLU A 62 -5.28 -12.54 -7.51
N ILE A 63 -4.95 -11.29 -7.16
CA ILE A 63 -5.11 -10.77 -5.79
C ILE A 63 -6.60 -10.79 -5.40
N ALA A 64 -7.50 -10.31 -6.27
CA ALA A 64 -8.93 -10.30 -6.01
C ALA A 64 -9.49 -11.71 -5.77
N ARG A 65 -9.07 -12.70 -6.57
CA ARG A 65 -9.43 -14.11 -6.38
C ARG A 65 -9.01 -14.63 -5.00
N TRP A 66 -7.78 -14.33 -4.57
CA TRP A 66 -7.28 -14.75 -3.25
C TRP A 66 -7.99 -14.03 -2.11
N VAL A 67 -8.19 -12.71 -2.21
CA VAL A 67 -8.95 -11.94 -1.21
C VAL A 67 -10.37 -12.49 -1.05
N LYS A 68 -11.07 -12.73 -2.17
CA LYS A 68 -12.43 -13.31 -2.14
C LYS A 68 -12.43 -14.69 -1.49
N LYS A 69 -11.55 -15.59 -1.94
CA LYS A 69 -11.45 -16.96 -1.40
C LYS A 69 -11.19 -16.94 0.11
N THR A 70 -10.20 -16.17 0.56
CA THR A 70 -9.83 -16.11 1.98
C THR A 70 -10.95 -15.49 2.80
N ARG A 71 -11.57 -14.40 2.32
CA ARG A 71 -12.71 -13.78 3.01
C ARG A 71 -13.86 -14.77 3.15
N ASP A 72 -14.30 -15.42 2.07
CA ASP A 72 -15.41 -16.38 2.12
C ASP A 72 -15.12 -17.56 3.09
N GLN A 73 -13.86 -17.98 3.22
CA GLN A 73 -13.45 -19.05 4.13
C GLN A 73 -13.32 -18.62 5.60
N THR A 74 -13.10 -17.33 5.87
CA THR A 74 -12.71 -16.84 7.22
C THR A 74 -13.62 -15.73 7.75
N PHE A 75 -14.69 -15.40 7.04
CA PHE A 75 -15.65 -14.40 7.46
C PHE A 75 -16.52 -14.92 8.61
N VAL A 76 -16.62 -14.11 9.65
CA VAL A 76 -17.43 -14.37 10.84
C VAL A 76 -18.59 -13.38 10.82
N GLU A 77 -19.80 -13.87 10.50
CA GLU A 77 -21.01 -13.05 10.55
C GLU A 77 -21.44 -12.82 12.00
N LYS A 78 -21.45 -13.89 12.81
CA LYS A 78 -21.81 -13.87 14.23
C LYS A 78 -20.71 -14.47 15.09
N ASP A 79 -20.49 -13.91 16.27
CA ASP A 79 -19.55 -14.46 17.24
C ASP A 79 -20.14 -15.64 18.04
N GLY A 80 -19.35 -16.22 18.95
CA GLY A 80 -19.77 -17.34 19.80
C GLY A 80 -20.92 -17.02 20.78
N GLN A 81 -21.32 -15.75 20.91
CA GLN A 81 -22.48 -15.31 21.70
C GLN A 81 -23.69 -14.96 20.81
N GLY A 82 -23.59 -15.16 19.49
CA GLY A 82 -24.66 -14.88 18.53
C GLY A 82 -24.80 -13.41 18.12
N ARG A 83 -23.87 -12.52 18.52
CA ARG A 83 -23.87 -11.10 18.14
C ARG A 83 -23.34 -10.94 16.72
N THR A 84 -23.96 -10.07 15.92
CA THR A 84 -23.45 -9.75 14.57
C THR A 84 -22.16 -8.94 14.67
N VAL A 85 -21.12 -9.40 13.98
CA VAL A 85 -19.77 -8.83 14.00
C VAL A 85 -19.20 -8.57 12.61
N ASN A 86 -19.66 -9.28 11.57
CA ASN A 86 -19.30 -9.06 10.16
C ASN A 86 -17.81 -8.79 9.91
N ARG A 87 -16.94 -9.67 10.42
CA ARG A 87 -15.49 -9.48 10.38
C ARG A 87 -14.75 -10.58 9.65
N CYS A 88 -13.60 -10.23 9.08
CA CYS A 88 -12.69 -11.09 8.35
C CYS A 88 -11.36 -11.14 9.11
N GLU A 89 -11.08 -12.26 9.77
CA GLU A 89 -9.86 -12.45 10.57
C GLU A 89 -8.73 -13.15 9.81
N GLY A 90 -8.99 -13.65 8.59
CA GLY A 90 -7.98 -14.33 7.76
C GLY A 90 -7.08 -13.39 6.93
N ILE A 91 -7.25 -12.08 7.04
CA ILE A 91 -6.50 -11.06 6.30
C ILE A 91 -6.07 -9.95 7.26
N ALA A 92 -4.86 -9.44 7.08
CA ALA A 92 -4.34 -8.26 7.78
C ALA A 92 -3.79 -7.24 6.79
N TRP A 93 -3.79 -5.97 7.17
CA TRP A 93 -3.18 -4.86 6.43
C TRP A 93 -2.22 -4.09 7.33
N ILE A 94 -1.05 -3.74 6.78
CA ILE A 94 -0.02 -2.92 7.44
C ILE A 94 0.41 -1.82 6.47
N GLY A 95 0.39 -0.57 6.91
CA GLY A 95 0.98 0.55 6.16
C GLY A 95 0.25 1.86 6.36
N GLY A 96 0.57 2.84 5.49
CA GLY A 96 -0.20 4.07 5.35
C GLY A 96 0.53 5.37 5.67
N CYS A 97 1.54 5.40 6.54
CA CYS A 97 2.07 6.71 7.00
C CYS A 97 2.85 7.49 5.92
N THR A 98 3.30 6.81 4.86
CA THR A 98 4.00 7.41 3.73
C THR A 98 3.08 7.72 2.54
N ASP A 99 1.82 7.29 2.64
CA ASP A 99 0.82 7.50 1.60
C ASP A 99 0.07 8.82 1.83
N THR A 100 -0.63 9.33 0.80
CA THR A 100 -1.44 10.53 0.96
C THR A 100 -2.65 10.27 1.86
N ASN A 101 -3.23 11.34 2.41
CA ASN A 101 -4.44 11.22 3.25
C ASN A 101 -5.63 10.64 2.48
N GLU A 102 -5.77 10.97 1.20
CA GLU A 102 -6.84 10.47 0.33
C GLU A 102 -6.69 8.98 0.10
N PHE A 103 -5.46 8.50 -0.14
CA PHE A 103 -5.17 7.09 -0.26
C PHE A 103 -5.49 6.35 1.04
N ASN A 104 -5.03 6.86 2.17
CA ASN A 104 -5.30 6.28 3.49
C ASN A 104 -6.81 6.22 3.80
N TYR A 105 -7.56 7.25 3.42
CA TYR A 105 -9.01 7.26 3.54
C TYR A 105 -9.66 6.13 2.71
N LEU A 106 -9.20 5.92 1.47
CA LEU A 106 -9.67 4.83 0.62
C LEU A 106 -9.29 3.45 1.16
N VAL A 107 -8.07 3.28 1.68
CA VAL A 107 -7.62 2.05 2.33
C VAL A 107 -8.50 1.72 3.53
N GLY A 108 -8.73 2.70 4.42
CA GLY A 108 -9.59 2.51 5.58
C GLY A 108 -10.99 2.04 5.20
N LYS A 109 -11.62 2.68 4.19
CA LYS A 109 -12.94 2.27 3.70
C LYS A 109 -12.92 0.88 3.05
N SER A 110 -11.91 0.60 2.24
CA SER A 110 -11.82 -0.66 1.49
C SER A 110 -11.56 -1.86 2.41
N MET A 111 -10.64 -1.73 3.37
CA MET A 111 -10.34 -2.81 4.31
C MET A 111 -11.53 -3.07 5.24
N ARG A 112 -12.17 -2.01 5.75
CA ARG A 112 -13.34 -2.15 6.63
C ARG A 112 -14.58 -2.67 5.90
N SER A 113 -14.79 -2.33 4.63
CA SER A 113 -15.90 -2.89 3.84
C SER A 113 -15.75 -4.40 3.59
N LEU A 114 -14.50 -4.89 3.53
CA LEU A 114 -14.20 -6.32 3.50
C LEU A 114 -14.37 -7.02 4.87
N GLY A 115 -14.58 -6.26 5.94
CA GLY A 115 -14.67 -6.75 7.32
C GLY A 115 -13.31 -6.92 8.01
N ILE A 116 -12.21 -6.46 7.42
CA ILE A 116 -10.86 -6.66 7.97
C ILE A 116 -10.71 -5.87 9.27
N CYS A 117 -10.37 -6.56 10.35
CA CYS A 117 -10.16 -5.95 11.67
C CYS A 117 -8.68 -5.70 12.00
N TYR A 118 -7.78 -6.52 11.45
CA TYR A 118 -6.33 -6.37 11.64
C TYR A 118 -5.79 -5.34 10.67
N LEU A 119 -5.95 -4.07 11.04
CA LEU A 119 -5.54 -2.91 10.26
C LEU A 119 -4.63 -2.01 11.11
N GLU A 120 -3.32 -2.11 10.90
CA GLU A 120 -2.31 -1.42 11.70
C GLU A 120 -1.41 -0.53 10.84
N THR A 121 -0.78 0.45 11.47
CA THR A 121 0.11 1.43 10.81
C THR A 121 1.36 1.65 11.65
N GLN A 122 2.32 2.40 11.09
CA GLN A 122 3.53 2.81 11.79
C GLN A 122 3.25 3.59 13.08
N ALA A 123 2.08 4.24 13.22
CA ALA A 123 1.72 5.00 14.43
C ALA A 123 1.52 4.13 15.68
N ARG A 124 1.49 2.80 15.54
CA ARG A 124 1.42 1.87 16.68
C ARG A 124 2.75 1.76 17.44
N VAL A 125 3.87 1.92 16.74
CA VAL A 125 5.23 1.70 17.25
C VAL A 125 5.83 3.00 17.74
#